data_AF-A0A7V9V1Y6-F1
#
_entry.id   AF-A0A7V9V1Y6-F1
#
_cell.length_a   1.000
_cell.length_b   1.000
_cell.length_c   1.000
_cell.angle_alpha   90.00
_cell.angle_beta   90.00
_cell.angle_gamma   90.00
#
_symmetry.space_group_name_H-M   'P 1'
#
loop_
_entity.id
_entity.type
_entity.pdbx_description
1 polymer ?
#
loop_
_entity_poly.entity_id
_entity_poly.type
_entity_poly.pdbx_seq_one_letter_code
_entity_poly.pdbx_strand_id
1 'polypeptide(L)'
;MAEPTRDDIDALVGPATPHFAYQLRARVGELIAELPSDHPIRRYGEEKMELLDRLGHSSSRAEDGAHEPRSRIGWETVPSSAPASKPLPPRTK
;
A
#
# COMPACT_ATOMS: atom_id res chain seq x y z
N MET A 1 9.90 14.93 23.57
CA MET A 1 8.84 14.92 22.54
C MET A 1 7.50 14.85 23.26
N ALA A 2 6.40 15.26 22.63
CA ALA A 2 5.08 14.98 23.18
C ALA A 2 4.84 13.47 23.20
N GLU A 3 4.04 12.98 24.14
CA GLU A 3 3.63 11.58 24.17
C GLU A 3 2.82 11.26 22.89
N PRO A 4 3.18 10.20 22.15
CA PRO A 4 2.48 9.82 20.93
C PRO A 4 1.01 9.51 21.17
N THR A 5 0.16 9.91 20.22
CA THR A 5 -1.27 9.63 20.23
C THR A 5 -1.66 8.58 19.20
N ARG A 6 -2.92 8.14 19.27
CA ARG A 6 -3.51 7.25 18.26
C ARG A 6 -3.57 7.91 16.89
N ASP A 7 -3.88 9.21 16.86
CA ASP A 7 -3.98 10.01 15.64
C ASP A 7 -2.61 10.16 14.95
N ASP A 8 -1.52 10.26 15.71
CA ASP A 8 -0.16 10.29 15.16
C ASP A 8 0.18 9.00 14.40
N ILE A 9 -0.25 7.84 14.94
CA ILE A 9 -0.10 6.54 14.28
C ILE A 9 -0.99 6.47 13.03
N ASP A 10 -2.25 6.88 13.14
CA ASP A 10 -3.20 6.84 12.02
C ASP A 10 -2.79 7.78 10.88
N ALA A 11 -2.16 8.91 11.18
CA ALA A 11 -1.60 9.82 10.18
C ALA A 11 -0.44 9.17 9.38
N LEU A 12 0.33 8.27 10.00
CA LEU A 12 1.36 7.49 9.31
C LEU A 12 0.77 6.35 8.49
N VAL A 13 -0.24 5.65 9.01
CA VAL A 13 -0.78 4.43 8.42
C VAL A 13 -1.82 4.72 7.33
N GLY A 14 -2.64 5.77 7.48
CA GLY A 14 -3.72 6.12 6.56
C GLY A 14 -3.33 6.19 5.08
N PRO A 15 -2.20 6.82 4.70
CA PRO A 15 -1.77 6.90 3.30
C PRO A 15 -0.98 5.66 2.81
N ALA A 16 -0.95 4.56 3.57
CA ALA A 16 -0.11 3.41 3.24
C ALA A 16 -0.51 2.74 1.92
N THR A 17 0.50 2.52 1.08
CA THR A 17 0.45 1.63 -0.07
C THR A 17 1.48 0.51 0.12
N PRO A 18 1.34 -0.65 -0.57
CA PRO A 18 2.31 -1.74 -0.45
C PRO A 18 3.77 -1.30 -0.61
N HIS A 19 4.04 -0.39 -1.53
CA HIS A 19 5.39 0.11 -1.80
C HIS A 19 6.02 0.85 -0.60
N PHE A 20 5.23 1.62 0.15
CA PHE A 20 5.72 2.40 1.29
C PHE A 20 5.54 1.70 2.63
N ALA A 21 4.94 0.51 2.66
CA ALA A 21 4.52 -0.13 3.90
C ALA A 21 5.66 -0.31 4.90
N TYR A 22 6.84 -0.74 4.45
CA TYR A 22 8.01 -0.92 5.32
C TYR A 22 8.62 0.41 5.81
N GLN A 23 8.56 1.47 5.01
CA GLN A 23 9.03 2.79 5.45
C GLN A 23 8.12 3.35 6.54
N LEU A 24 6.80 3.21 6.36
CA LEU A 24 5.81 3.61 7.36
C LEU A 24 5.92 2.74 8.62
N ARG A 25 6.18 1.44 8.47
CA ARG A 25 6.38 0.52 9.60
C ARG A 25 7.56 0.93 10.46
N ALA A 26 8.68 1.32 9.86
CA ALA A 26 9.84 1.83 10.57
C ALA A 26 9.50 3.12 11.34
N ARG A 27 8.78 4.05 10.69
CA ARG A 27 8.37 5.32 11.34
C ARG A 27 7.44 5.09 12.54
N VAL A 28 6.50 4.15 12.45
CA VAL A 28 5.67 3.76 13.60
C VAL A 28 6.52 3.14 14.71
N GLY A 29 7.51 2.31 14.37
CA GLY A 29 8.45 1.73 15.33
C GLY A 29 9.23 2.78 16.11
N GLU A 30 9.78 3.79 15.44
CA GLU A 30 10.46 4.92 16.09
C GLU A 30 9.51 5.72 16.99
N LEU A 31 8.27 5.96 16.53
CA LEU A 31 7.27 6.72 17.28
C LEU A 31 6.93 6.07 18.62
N ILE A 32 6.90 4.73 18.71
CA ILE A 32 6.51 3.99 19.91
C ILE A 32 7.70 3.47 20.74
N ALA A 33 8.94 3.67 20.29
CA ALA A 33 10.14 3.01 20.84
C ALA A 33 10.35 3.27 22.34
N GLU A 34 10.01 4.46 22.82
CA GLU A 34 10.22 4.88 24.21
C GLU A 34 9.04 4.54 25.13
N LEU A 35 7.96 3.95 24.60
CA LEU A 35 6.77 3.64 25.39
C LEU A 35 6.93 2.31 26.17
N PRO A 36 6.43 2.24 27.43
CA PRO A 36 6.35 0.99 28.18
C PRO A 36 5.61 -0.11 27.41
N SER A 37 6.00 -1.37 27.62
CA SER A 37 5.43 -2.52 26.90
C SER A 37 3.93 -2.73 27.12
N ASP A 38 3.40 -2.29 28.25
CA ASP A 38 1.97 -2.35 28.59
C ASP A 38 1.18 -1.12 28.08
N HIS A 39 1.88 -0.11 27.56
CA HIS A 39 1.27 1.15 27.13
C HIS A 39 0.25 0.92 25.99
N PRO A 40 -0.98 1.43 26.10
CA PRO A 40 -2.02 1.18 25.11
C PRO A 40 -1.68 1.69 23.70
N ILE A 41 -0.95 2.82 23.59
CA ILE A 41 -0.51 3.35 22.28
C ILE A 41 0.59 2.49 21.67
N ARG A 42 1.46 1.89 22.48
CA ARG A 42 2.49 0.98 21.97
C ARG A 42 1.87 -0.26 21.36
N ARG A 43 0.93 -0.90 22.08
CA ARG A 43 0.19 -2.05 21.56
C ARG A 43 -0.53 -1.72 20.25
N TYR A 44 -1.17 -0.55 20.17
CA TYR A 44 -1.79 -0.09 18.93
C TYR A 44 -0.78 0.10 17.79
N GLY A 45 0.38 0.68 18.07
CA GLY A 45 1.46 0.82 17.09
C GLY A 45 1.97 -0.53 16.58
N GLU A 46 2.18 -1.49 17.48
CA GLU A 46 2.59 -2.87 17.13
C GLU A 46 1.54 -3.56 16.24
N GLU A 47 0.24 -3.45 16.55
CA GLU A 47 -0.87 -3.94 15.71
C GLU A 47 -0.82 -3.33 14.29
N LYS A 48 -0.53 -2.03 14.17
CA LYS A 48 -0.40 -1.36 12.87
C LYS A 48 0.88 -1.74 12.14
N MET A 49 1.98 -2.01 12.84
CA MET A 49 3.21 -2.52 12.24
C MET A 49 2.99 -3.90 11.59
N GLU A 50 2.19 -4.77 12.21
CA GLU A 50 1.79 -6.05 11.60
C GLU A 50 0.88 -5.86 10.38
N LEU A 51 -0.05 -4.90 10.43
CA LEU A 51 -0.86 -4.53 9.26
C LEU A 51 0.01 -4.08 8.09
N LEU A 52 0.97 -3.20 8.35
CA LEU A 52 1.91 -2.70 7.35
C LEU A 52 2.82 -3.81 6.81
N ASP A 53 3.24 -4.75 7.66
CA ASP A 53 4.01 -5.92 7.20
C ASP A 53 3.20 -6.76 6.20
N ARG A 54 1.94 -7.08 6.51
CA ARG A 54 1.05 -7.79 5.56
C ARG A 54 0.83 -6.98 4.27
N LEU A 55 0.65 -5.66 4.39
CA LEU A 55 0.48 -4.78 3.24
C LEU A 55 1.72 -4.77 2.33
N GLY A 56 2.92 -4.81 2.91
CA GLY A 56 4.18 -4.90 2.16
C GLY A 56 4.31 -6.20 1.36
N HIS A 57 3.75 -7.30 1.87
CA HIS A 57 3.69 -8.57 1.17
C HIS A 57 2.58 -8.64 0.11
N SER A 58 1.51 -7.84 0.25
CA SER A 58 0.45 -7.77 -0.75
C SER A 58 0.87 -6.89 -1.92
N SER A 59 1.44 -7.46 -2.98
CA SER A 59 1.55 -6.75 -4.25
C SER A 59 0.20 -6.78 -4.98
N SER A 60 -0.27 -5.62 -5.46
CA SER A 60 -1.33 -5.56 -6.46
C SER A 60 -0.70 -5.24 -7.82
N ARG A 61 -0.16 -6.24 -8.51
CA ARG A 61 0.32 -6.03 -9.89
C ARG A 61 -0.85 -6.23 -10.84
N ALA A 62 -0.86 -5.50 -11.95
CA ALA A 62 -1.91 -5.66 -12.97
C ALA A 62 -1.95 -7.10 -13.54
N GLU A 63 -0.84 -7.83 -13.46
CA GLU A 63 -0.75 -9.24 -13.86
C GLU A 63 -1.45 -10.22 -12.90
N ASP A 64 -1.69 -9.81 -11.64
CA ASP A 64 -2.35 -10.63 -10.61
C ASP A 64 -3.89 -10.50 -10.67
N GLY A 65 -4.42 -9.56 -11.45
CA GLY A 65 -5.84 -9.28 -11.60
C GLY A 65 -6.49 -10.00 -12.79
N ALA A 66 -7.81 -10.18 -12.74
CA ALA A 66 -8.57 -10.64 -13.90
C ALA A 66 -8.48 -9.61 -15.04
N HIS A 67 -8.52 -10.09 -16.29
CA HIS A 67 -8.53 -9.19 -17.44
C HIS A 67 -9.81 -8.35 -17.41
N GLU A 68 -9.66 -7.02 -17.38
CA GLU A 68 -10.79 -6.10 -17.51
C GLU A 68 -11.48 -6.29 -18.87
N PRO A 69 -12.81 -6.47 -18.91
CA PRO A 69 -13.52 -6.74 -20.16
C PRO A 69 -13.56 -5.49 -21.05
N ARG A 70 -13.45 -5.71 -22.36
CA ARG A 70 -13.52 -4.62 -23.36
C ARG A 70 -14.86 -3.88 -23.38
N SER A 71 -15.91 -4.47 -22.79
CA SER A 71 -17.24 -3.88 -22.66
C SER A 71 -17.35 -2.85 -21.53
N ARG A 72 -16.27 -2.60 -20.79
CA ARG A 72 -16.26 -1.60 -19.72
C ARG A 72 -16.41 -0.20 -20.32
N ILE A 73 -17.38 0.56 -19.82
CA ILE A 73 -17.70 1.92 -20.29
C ILE A 73 -16.43 2.80 -20.23
N GLY A 74 -16.15 3.54 -21.30
CA GLY A 74 -14.97 4.40 -21.46
C GLY A 74 -13.77 3.72 -22.11
N TRP A 75 -13.80 2.42 -22.36
CA TRP A 75 -12.73 1.71 -23.08
C TRP A 75 -12.79 1.87 -24.60
N GLU A 76 -13.93 2.30 -25.13
CA GLU A 76 -14.18 2.55 -26.55
C GLU A 76 -13.35 3.72 -27.13
N THR A 77 -12.87 4.63 -26.28
CA THR A 77 -12.07 5.81 -26.70
C THR A 77 -10.57 5.67 -26.40
N VAL A 78 -10.13 4.60 -25.73
CA VAL A 78 -8.73 4.47 -25.29
C VAL A 78 -7.85 4.11 -26.50
N PRO A 79 -6.80 4.89 -26.83
CA PRO A 79 -6.00 4.73 -28.04
C PRO A 79 -5.20 3.42 -28.10
N SER A 80 -4.98 2.75 -26.96
CA SER A 80 -4.50 1.38 -26.89
C SER A 80 -5.12 0.67 -25.69
N SER A 81 -5.75 -0.47 -25.95
CA SER A 81 -6.38 -1.34 -24.94
C SER A 81 -5.68 -2.71 -24.86
N ALA A 82 -4.44 -2.78 -25.35
CA ALA A 82 -3.66 -4.00 -25.34
C ALA A 82 -3.20 -4.35 -23.92
N PRO A 83 -3.61 -5.51 -23.37
CA PRO A 83 -3.18 -5.93 -22.04
C PRO A 83 -1.70 -6.31 -22.05
N ALA A 84 -1.06 -6.32 -20.87
CA ALA A 84 0.32 -6.78 -20.72
C ALA A 84 0.54 -8.22 -21.25
N SER A 85 -0.49 -9.08 -21.17
CA SER A 85 -0.47 -10.45 -21.69
C SER A 85 -0.56 -10.55 -23.23
N LYS A 86 -0.99 -9.48 -23.92
CA LYS A 86 -1.12 -9.44 -25.38
C LYS A 86 -0.70 -8.05 -25.90
N PRO A 87 0.60 -7.72 -25.83
CA PRO A 87 1.09 -6.42 -26.26
C PRO A 87 0.91 -6.23 -27.78
N LEU A 88 0.81 -4.98 -28.23
CA LEU A 88 0.82 -4.66 -29.65
C LEU A 88 2.18 -5.00 -30.27
N PRO A 89 2.21 -5.43 -31.55
CA PRO A 89 3.46 -5.62 -32.26
C PRO A 89 4.25 -4.29 -32.32
N PRO A 90 5.59 -4.36 -32.25
CA PRO A 90 6.42 -3.17 -32.39
C PRO A 90 6.14 -2.50 -33.75
N ARG A 91 6.02 -1.17 -33.74
CA ARG A 91 5.84 -0.42 -34.98
C ARG A 91 7.13 -0.49 -35.79
N THR A 92 7.08 -1.12 -36.96
CA THR A 92 8.14 -1.00 -37.96
C THR A 92 8.24 0.48 -38.37
N LYS A 93 9.47 1.02 -38.31
CA LYS A 93 9.78 2.37 -38.77
C LYS A 93 9.75 2.45 -40.29
#